data_AF-A0AAN9YPA6-F1
#
_entry.id   AF-A0AAN9YPA6-F1
#
_cell.length_a   1.000
_cell.length_b   1.000
_cell.length_c   1.000
_cell.angle_alpha   90.00
_cell.angle_beta   90.00
_cell.angle_gamma   90.00
#
_symmetry.space_group_name_H-M   'P 1'
#
loop_
_entity.id
_entity.type
_entity.pdbx_description
1 polymer ?
#
loop_
_entity_poly.entity_id
_entity_poly.type
_entity_poly.pdbx_seq_one_letter_code
_entity_poly.pdbx_strand_id
1 'polypeptide(L)'
;MLMRAAALHDTCEQDDDSIEGFGWTAYDTRFGGTQTIHDSQGHVDITTDFVKTKDGNSWGIQVRGSLRPDAPSSVKTAIVFHVAHEKTEGDSGKSLRCMGSGTKVGAARDDVDIACYGYDPALGDFKFNVIGASSNGVVEGPVVAATGVPERSIWKAKYDLRRSFYGENIARSIDSFQPDFQANVDKVFPRTAPFDDEEHASFSRALLSNLLGGLGFFHGDSKVDYTNATEYLEIDLNFWEKASEAMKHATITTTGPMSLLSHIPSRPVFPRGFLWDEGFHLLPVVEWDLDLAISVLQSWLNLMDDDGWMAREQILGPEARSRVPGGFQVQYPQHANPPTLLLLFPIILSKLNKANAYVGHPSEYRSSTGAETATGTGDKARAMLRELYPRLSRHYQWFRRTQSGNFTTTDANAYYYPRPEGAIPDAGFRWRGRTPMHTFASGLDDYPRADPPHPGELHVDALAWVGASAQALQQVAAYLGGDFDGDAAVYAEHLAAARHNLDVVHWDPEQEAYCDTTIVGGGGDGDGDGDGDGYGEFQRVCHLG
;
A
#
# COMPACT_ATOMS: atom_id res chain seq x y z
N MET A 1 -29.51 36.48 5.48
CA MET A 1 -28.88 35.76 4.36
C MET A 1 -27.51 35.31 4.85
N LEU A 2 -27.30 34.01 5.07
CA LEU A 2 -26.00 33.50 5.48
C LEU A 2 -25.05 33.61 4.30
N MET A 3 -23.85 34.17 4.50
CA MET A 3 -22.76 33.93 3.56
C MET A 3 -22.44 32.44 3.63
N ARG A 4 -22.56 31.73 2.50
CA ARG A 4 -21.88 30.43 2.37
C ARG A 4 -20.39 30.69 2.60
N ALA A 5 -19.74 29.88 3.42
CA ALA A 5 -18.29 29.95 3.54
C ALA A 5 -17.66 29.66 2.17
N ALA A 6 -16.53 30.30 1.87
CA ALA A 6 -15.71 29.85 0.76
C ALA A 6 -15.28 28.40 1.04
N ALA A 7 -15.45 27.53 0.05
CA ALA A 7 -14.92 26.18 0.13
C ALA A 7 -13.38 26.28 0.08
N LEU A 8 -12.71 25.42 0.86
CA LEU A 8 -11.27 25.36 0.96
C LEU A 8 -10.86 23.90 0.81
N HIS A 9 -10.44 23.55 -0.40
CA HIS A 9 -9.94 22.22 -0.74
C HIS A 9 -8.43 22.18 -0.46
N ASP A 10 -7.94 21.01 -0.05
CA ASP A 10 -6.60 20.82 0.54
C ASP A 10 -6.31 19.32 0.55
N THR A 11 -7.16 18.61 1.28
CA THR A 11 -7.22 17.16 1.40
C THR A 11 -8.35 16.60 0.53
N CYS A 12 -8.18 15.38 0.02
CA CYS A 12 -9.19 14.67 -0.75
C CYS A 12 -10.23 14.07 0.21
N GLU A 13 -11.44 14.61 0.25
CA GLU A 13 -12.56 14.09 1.05
C GLU A 13 -13.54 13.34 0.13
N GLN A 14 -14.25 12.33 0.65
CA GLN A 14 -15.26 11.59 -0.13
C GLN A 14 -16.64 12.28 -0.11
N ASP A 15 -16.93 13.06 0.93
CA ASP A 15 -18.18 13.78 1.18
C ASP A 15 -18.15 15.26 0.72
N ASP A 16 -17.12 15.66 -0.04
CA ASP A 16 -17.03 16.99 -0.65
C ASP A 16 -17.77 17.05 -1.99
N ASP A 17 -19.10 17.05 -1.91
CA ASP A 17 -20.08 17.18 -3.02
C ASP A 17 -19.81 18.34 -4.01
N SER A 18 -18.85 19.23 -3.72
CA SER A 18 -18.43 20.32 -4.60
C SER A 18 -17.54 19.87 -5.76
N ILE A 19 -16.75 18.80 -5.59
CA ILE A 19 -15.79 18.34 -6.59
C ILE A 19 -16.44 17.26 -7.47
N GLU A 20 -16.77 17.62 -8.72
CA GLU A 20 -17.40 16.74 -9.71
C GLU A 20 -16.46 15.59 -10.14
N GLY A 21 -15.16 15.79 -10.01
CA GLY A 21 -14.15 14.76 -10.18
C GLY A 21 -12.73 15.30 -10.12
N PHE A 22 -11.76 14.45 -9.81
CA PHE A 22 -10.34 14.77 -9.88
C PHE A 22 -9.50 13.54 -10.21
N GLY A 23 -8.37 13.72 -10.87
CA GLY A 23 -7.46 12.61 -11.17
C GLY A 23 -6.28 12.98 -12.06
N TRP A 24 -5.25 12.15 -12.05
CA TRP A 24 -4.14 12.23 -12.99
C TRP A 24 -4.58 11.73 -14.37
N THR A 25 -4.42 12.57 -15.39
CA THR A 25 -4.69 12.24 -16.80
C THR A 25 -3.47 11.61 -17.49
N ALA A 26 -2.29 12.02 -17.04
CA ALA A 26 -0.99 11.43 -17.34
C ALA A 26 -0.10 11.60 -16.11
N TYR A 27 0.53 10.55 -15.59
CA TYR A 27 1.50 10.66 -14.48
C TYR A 27 2.50 9.53 -14.50
N ASP A 28 3.77 9.90 -14.29
CA ASP A 28 4.90 9.01 -14.12
C ASP A 28 5.73 9.43 -12.89
N THR A 29 5.94 8.49 -11.97
CA THR A 29 6.65 8.72 -10.71
C THR A 29 8.07 9.28 -10.88
N ARG A 30 8.76 9.00 -11.99
CA ARG A 30 10.11 9.53 -12.27
C ARG A 30 10.08 10.95 -12.82
N PHE A 31 9.11 11.28 -13.68
CA PHE A 31 9.12 12.53 -14.47
C PHE A 31 8.09 13.59 -14.07
N GLY A 32 6.92 13.22 -13.55
CA GLY A 32 5.82 14.13 -13.23
C GLY A 32 4.51 13.77 -13.94
N GLY A 33 3.58 14.73 -14.08
CA GLY A 33 2.27 14.48 -14.67
C GLY A 33 1.34 15.68 -14.74
N THR A 34 0.14 15.49 -15.30
CA THR A 34 -0.97 16.45 -15.38
C THR A 34 -2.19 15.87 -14.64
N GLN A 35 -2.61 16.50 -13.55
CA GLN A 35 -3.89 16.24 -12.86
C GLN A 35 -4.93 17.30 -13.25
N THR A 36 -6.20 16.90 -13.33
CA THR A 36 -7.36 17.81 -13.36
C THR A 36 -8.18 17.71 -12.09
N ILE A 37 -8.89 18.79 -11.76
CA ILE A 37 -9.84 18.92 -10.65
C ILE A 37 -11.02 19.76 -11.17
N HIS A 38 -12.24 19.23 -11.06
CA HIS A 38 -13.46 19.85 -11.55
C HIS A 38 -14.27 20.39 -10.37
N ASP A 39 -13.98 21.62 -9.93
CA ASP A 39 -14.67 22.26 -8.82
C ASP A 39 -15.95 22.96 -9.31
N SER A 40 -17.09 22.36 -8.99
CA SER A 40 -18.41 22.87 -9.36
C SER A 40 -18.91 23.99 -8.45
N GLN A 41 -18.37 24.13 -7.22
CA GLN A 41 -18.79 25.16 -6.26
C GLN A 41 -17.96 26.44 -6.37
N GLY A 42 -16.65 26.32 -6.63
CA GLY A 42 -15.80 27.43 -7.05
C GLY A 42 -15.97 27.82 -8.52
N HIS A 43 -16.75 27.04 -9.28
CA HIS A 43 -17.02 27.20 -10.71
C HIS A 43 -15.74 27.26 -11.57
N VAL A 44 -14.75 26.41 -11.26
CA VAL A 44 -13.42 26.44 -11.86
C VAL A 44 -12.89 25.02 -12.13
N ASP A 45 -12.43 24.79 -13.36
CA ASP A 45 -11.62 23.62 -13.70
C ASP A 45 -10.15 23.96 -13.47
N ILE A 46 -9.50 23.23 -12.57
CA ILE A 46 -8.08 23.41 -12.22
C ILE A 46 -7.27 22.29 -12.85
N THR A 47 -6.21 22.65 -13.56
CA THR A 47 -5.16 21.73 -14.03
C THR A 47 -3.90 21.96 -13.21
N THR A 48 -3.33 20.90 -12.65
CA THR A 48 -2.06 20.91 -11.93
C THR A 48 -1.04 20.05 -12.67
N ASP A 49 -0.04 20.70 -13.26
CA ASP A 49 1.04 20.06 -13.99
C ASP A 49 2.31 20.04 -13.12
N PHE A 50 2.85 18.86 -12.84
CA PHE A 50 4.08 18.65 -12.09
C PHE A 50 5.17 18.08 -13.00
N VAL A 51 6.40 18.56 -12.88
CA VAL A 51 7.54 18.16 -13.73
C VAL A 51 8.84 18.09 -12.92
N LYS A 52 9.70 17.11 -13.24
CA LYS A 52 11.04 16.94 -12.66
C LYS A 52 12.13 17.02 -13.73
N THR A 53 13.33 17.44 -13.34
CA THR A 53 14.54 17.33 -14.17
C THR A 53 14.98 15.87 -14.28
N LYS A 54 15.73 15.52 -15.34
CA LYS A 54 16.13 14.12 -15.63
C LYS A 54 17.06 13.49 -14.59
N ASP A 55 17.66 14.31 -13.73
CA ASP A 55 18.50 13.93 -12.60
C ASP A 55 17.74 13.93 -11.26
N GLY A 56 16.45 14.28 -11.25
CA GLY A 56 15.60 14.35 -10.05
C GLY A 56 15.85 15.55 -9.12
N ASN A 57 16.95 16.29 -9.31
CA ASN A 57 17.42 17.34 -8.38
C ASN A 57 16.61 18.64 -8.41
N SER A 58 15.63 18.78 -9.31
CA SER A 58 14.80 19.98 -9.42
C SER A 58 13.43 19.66 -9.98
N TRP A 59 12.43 20.45 -9.59
CA TRP A 59 11.04 20.27 -9.98
C TRP A 59 10.33 21.60 -10.21
N GLY A 60 9.16 21.54 -10.83
CA GLY A 60 8.25 22.68 -10.98
C GLY A 60 6.79 22.23 -10.99
N ILE A 61 5.90 23.11 -10.56
CA ILE A 61 4.45 22.93 -10.62
C ILE A 61 3.85 24.12 -11.37
N GLN A 62 3.07 23.87 -12.42
CA GLN A 62 2.15 24.86 -12.98
C GLN A 62 0.74 24.58 -12.45
N VAL A 63 0.04 25.64 -12.03
CA VAL A 63 -1.39 25.60 -11.74
C VAL A 63 -2.08 26.46 -12.78
N ARG A 64 -3.14 25.94 -13.41
CA ARG A 64 -3.94 26.64 -14.43
C ARG A 64 -5.41 26.52 -14.06
N GLY A 65 -6.12 27.64 -13.93
CA GLY A 65 -7.57 27.66 -13.68
C GLY A 65 -8.33 28.16 -14.89
N SER A 66 -9.42 27.48 -15.26
CA SER A 66 -10.39 27.94 -16.25
C SER A 66 -11.76 28.07 -15.61
N LEU A 67 -12.42 29.23 -15.74
CA LEU A 67 -13.80 29.39 -15.27
C LEU A 67 -14.74 28.51 -16.09
N ARG A 68 -15.62 27.77 -15.40
CA ARG A 68 -16.63 26.92 -16.03
C ARG A 68 -17.67 27.77 -16.79
N PRO A 69 -18.38 27.24 -17.80
CA PRO A 69 -19.35 28.01 -18.59
C PRO A 69 -20.52 28.62 -17.79
N ASP A 70 -20.82 28.06 -16.62
CA ASP A 70 -21.83 28.53 -15.67
C ASP A 70 -21.31 29.55 -14.64
N ALA A 71 -20.01 29.84 -14.61
CA ALA A 71 -19.35 30.67 -13.61
C ALA A 71 -19.89 32.12 -13.60
N PRO A 72 -20.37 32.62 -12.44
CA PRO A 72 -20.70 34.04 -12.29
C PRO A 72 -19.50 34.95 -12.56
N SER A 73 -19.71 36.09 -13.22
CA SER A 73 -18.64 37.08 -13.53
C SER A 73 -18.04 37.78 -12.30
N SER A 74 -18.37 37.33 -11.09
CA SER A 74 -17.85 37.78 -9.80
C SER A 74 -17.04 36.70 -9.06
N VAL A 75 -16.84 35.53 -9.66
CA VAL A 75 -16.01 34.46 -9.09
C VAL A 75 -14.57 34.96 -8.89
N LYS A 76 -14.00 34.62 -7.73
CA LYS A 76 -12.58 34.80 -7.40
C LYS A 76 -12.04 33.46 -6.91
N THR A 77 -11.11 32.88 -7.66
CA THR A 77 -10.37 31.68 -7.26
C THR A 77 -9.11 32.09 -6.50
N ALA A 78 -8.78 31.36 -5.44
CA ALA A 78 -7.64 31.68 -4.58
C ALA A 78 -6.76 30.45 -4.35
N ILE A 79 -5.52 30.51 -4.81
CA ILE A 79 -4.55 29.41 -4.70
C ILE A 79 -3.63 29.66 -3.50
N VAL A 80 -3.51 28.67 -2.63
CA VAL A 80 -2.60 28.68 -1.47
C VAL A 80 -1.51 27.64 -1.70
N PHE A 81 -0.26 28.10 -1.75
CA PHE A 81 0.91 27.22 -1.67
C PHE A 81 1.42 27.26 -0.23
N HIS A 82 1.36 26.14 0.48
CA HIS A 82 2.00 25.99 1.79
C HIS A 82 3.26 25.12 1.65
N VAL A 83 4.34 25.52 2.31
CA VAL A 83 5.61 24.78 2.36
C VAL A 83 6.09 24.78 3.80
N ALA A 84 6.36 23.59 4.33
CA ALA A 84 6.97 23.41 5.64
C ALA A 84 8.37 22.81 5.46
N HIS A 85 9.29 23.16 6.36
CA HIS A 85 10.60 22.52 6.46
C HIS A 85 10.66 21.84 7.83
N GLU A 86 10.65 20.52 7.83
CA GLU A 86 10.68 19.71 9.06
C GLU A 86 12.02 19.82 9.81
N LYS A 87 11.98 19.64 11.13
CA LYS A 87 13.16 19.56 12.02
C LYS A 87 14.00 20.85 12.03
N THR A 88 13.41 22.02 11.76
CA THR A 88 14.07 23.34 11.91
C THR A 88 14.14 23.86 13.35
N GLU A 89 13.71 23.09 14.34
CA GLU A 89 13.90 23.42 15.76
C GLU A 89 15.28 22.94 16.25
N GLY A 90 15.92 23.74 17.11
CA GLY A 90 17.25 23.44 17.66
C GLY A 90 18.40 23.72 16.68
N ASP A 91 19.57 23.13 16.94
CA ASP A 91 20.78 23.27 16.12
C ASP A 91 20.85 22.17 15.04
N SER A 92 19.82 22.08 14.20
CA SER A 92 19.74 21.09 13.11
C SER A 92 20.47 21.53 11.84
N GLY A 93 21.01 22.76 11.81
CA GLY A 93 21.57 23.41 10.63
C GLY A 93 20.55 23.78 9.54
N LYS A 94 19.29 23.35 9.65
CA LYS A 94 18.26 23.54 8.63
C LYS A 94 17.74 24.98 8.59
N SER A 95 17.34 25.44 7.40
CA SER A 95 16.67 26.74 7.25
C SER A 95 15.66 26.79 6.09
N LEU A 96 14.67 27.66 6.21
CA LEU A 96 13.79 28.10 5.13
C LEU A 96 13.42 29.57 5.35
N ARG A 97 13.60 30.41 4.34
CA ARG A 97 13.24 31.84 4.36
C ARG A 97 12.69 32.29 3.02
N CYS A 98 11.39 32.62 3.00
CA CYS A 98 10.71 33.24 1.87
C CYS A 98 10.79 34.77 1.92
N MET A 99 10.91 35.40 0.75
CA MET A 99 10.95 36.85 0.57
C MET A 99 10.12 37.23 -0.67
N GLY A 100 9.24 38.22 -0.52
CA GLY A 100 8.43 38.77 -1.61
C GLY A 100 9.14 39.85 -2.44
N SER A 101 8.55 40.18 -3.58
CA SER A 101 9.03 41.18 -4.54
C SER A 101 9.26 42.53 -3.85
N GLY A 102 10.52 42.97 -3.81
CA GLY A 102 10.94 44.21 -3.17
C GLY A 102 12.32 44.16 -2.49
N THR A 103 12.72 43.01 -1.94
CA THR A 103 14.06 42.84 -1.33
C THR A 103 15.09 42.28 -2.33
N LYS A 104 15.76 43.17 -3.07
CA LYS A 104 16.85 42.79 -3.99
C LYS A 104 18.13 42.40 -3.22
N VAL A 105 18.43 41.09 -3.19
CA VAL A 105 19.75 40.53 -2.84
C VAL A 105 20.12 39.50 -3.90
N GLY A 106 21.25 39.71 -4.58
CA GLY A 106 21.70 38.83 -5.67
C GLY A 106 20.90 38.98 -6.98
N ALA A 107 21.29 38.19 -7.98
CA ALA A 107 20.74 38.23 -9.34
C ALA A 107 19.41 37.46 -9.46
N ALA A 108 18.38 37.91 -8.71
CA ALA A 108 17.01 37.58 -9.07
C ALA A 108 16.69 38.20 -10.44
N ARG A 109 16.02 37.43 -11.30
CA ARG A 109 15.40 37.96 -12.52
C ARG A 109 14.19 38.81 -12.15
N ASP A 110 13.86 39.79 -12.99
CA ASP A 110 12.71 40.69 -12.78
C ASP A 110 11.34 40.02 -13.05
N ASP A 111 11.27 38.69 -13.21
CA ASP A 111 10.04 37.90 -13.35
C ASP A 111 9.57 37.24 -12.03
N VAL A 112 10.41 37.11 -10.99
CA VAL A 112 10.09 36.38 -9.75
C VAL A 112 9.39 37.25 -8.70
N ASP A 113 8.20 36.82 -8.26
CA ASP A 113 7.40 37.52 -7.22
C ASP A 113 7.72 37.10 -5.79
N ILE A 114 8.03 35.81 -5.58
CA ILE A 114 8.42 35.24 -4.28
C ILE A 114 9.64 34.34 -4.51
N ALA A 115 10.69 34.56 -3.73
CA ALA A 115 11.86 33.68 -3.68
C ALA A 115 12.06 33.14 -2.27
N CYS A 116 12.00 31.82 -2.12
CA CYS A 116 12.35 31.12 -0.89
C CYS A 116 13.71 30.46 -1.03
N TYR A 117 14.57 30.68 -0.03
CA TYR A 117 15.89 30.08 0.08
C TYR A 117 15.91 29.18 1.30
N GLY A 118 16.54 28.02 1.21
CA GLY A 118 16.70 27.12 2.34
C GLY A 118 17.92 26.24 2.20
N TYR A 119 18.25 25.54 3.27
CA TYR A 119 19.34 24.58 3.34
C TYR A 119 18.90 23.42 4.22
N ASP A 120 19.12 22.19 3.76
CA ASP A 120 18.98 20.96 4.54
C ASP A 120 20.29 20.16 4.40
N PRO A 121 20.89 19.62 5.48
CA PRO A 121 22.10 18.77 5.38
C PRO A 121 22.01 17.59 4.40
N ALA A 122 20.79 17.10 4.07
CA ALA A 122 20.57 16.03 3.11
C ALA A 122 20.31 16.50 1.66
N LEU A 123 19.93 17.78 1.46
CA LEU A 123 19.60 18.35 0.14
C LEU A 123 20.61 19.41 -0.34
N GLY A 124 21.43 19.95 0.55
CA GLY A 124 22.25 21.14 0.31
C GLY A 124 21.43 22.43 0.29
N ASP A 125 21.99 23.48 -0.32
CA ASP A 125 21.30 24.73 -0.59
C ASP A 125 20.22 24.54 -1.67
N PHE A 126 18.98 24.95 -1.39
CA PHE A 126 17.86 24.88 -2.32
C PHE A 126 17.11 26.22 -2.43
N LYS A 127 16.35 26.36 -3.53
CA LYS A 127 15.58 27.57 -3.83
C LYS A 127 14.24 27.24 -4.49
N PHE A 128 13.15 27.73 -3.90
CA PHE A 128 11.84 27.74 -4.52
C PHE A 128 11.52 29.15 -5.05
N ASN A 129 10.81 29.23 -6.16
CA ASN A 129 10.32 30.49 -6.72
C ASN A 129 8.82 30.38 -6.98
N VAL A 130 8.14 31.51 -6.85
CA VAL A 130 6.74 31.71 -7.26
C VAL A 130 6.69 33.06 -8.01
N ILE A 131 6.04 33.07 -9.17
CA ILE A 131 6.35 33.96 -10.30
C ILE A 131 5.04 34.29 -11.07
N GLY A 132 4.34 35.42 -10.85
CA GLY A 132 2.97 35.65 -11.34
C GLY A 132 2.71 35.50 -12.85
N ALA A 133 1.59 34.86 -13.26
CA ALA A 133 1.18 34.74 -14.66
C ALA A 133 0.29 35.92 -15.09
N SER A 134 0.73 36.70 -16.08
CA SER A 134 0.02 37.92 -16.51
C SER A 134 -1.28 37.68 -17.31
N SER A 135 -1.60 36.43 -17.66
CA SER A 135 -2.74 36.08 -18.52
C SER A 135 -4.10 36.08 -17.81
N ASN A 136 -4.14 35.77 -16.52
CA ASN A 136 -5.38 35.38 -15.83
C ASN A 136 -6.10 36.55 -15.12
N GLY A 137 -5.75 37.80 -15.44
CA GLY A 137 -6.43 38.98 -14.89
C GLY A 137 -6.26 39.15 -13.38
N VAL A 138 -5.05 38.84 -12.86
CA VAL A 138 -4.69 38.84 -11.42
C VAL A 138 -5.22 40.09 -10.70
N VAL A 139 -6.11 39.86 -9.73
CA VAL A 139 -6.81 40.94 -8.98
C VAL A 139 -6.01 41.39 -7.76
N GLU A 140 -5.31 40.47 -7.10
CA GLU A 140 -4.50 40.67 -5.90
C GLU A 140 -3.18 39.91 -6.08
N GLY A 141 -2.04 40.54 -5.79
CA GLY A 141 -0.71 39.97 -6.04
C GLY A 141 -0.17 39.07 -4.92
N PRO A 142 0.95 38.37 -5.15
CA PRO A 142 1.52 37.39 -4.20
C PRO A 142 1.88 37.93 -2.81
N VAL A 143 1.52 37.16 -1.76
CA VAL A 143 1.80 37.47 -0.36
C VAL A 143 2.39 36.25 0.35
N VAL A 144 3.50 36.46 1.07
CA VAL A 144 4.11 35.44 1.95
C VAL A 144 3.68 35.65 3.40
N ALA A 145 3.23 34.58 4.04
CA ALA A 145 3.18 34.45 5.50
C ALA A 145 4.11 33.32 5.94
N ALA A 146 4.72 33.45 7.13
CA ALA A 146 5.56 32.41 7.72
C ALA A 146 5.30 32.36 9.24
N THR A 147 5.23 31.15 9.79
CA THR A 147 5.02 30.89 11.22
C THR A 147 5.71 29.58 11.62
N GLY A 148 6.07 29.45 12.90
CA GLY A 148 6.47 28.15 13.45
C GLY A 148 5.24 27.26 13.63
N VAL A 149 5.33 26.01 13.21
CA VAL A 149 4.31 24.96 13.41
C VAL A 149 5.01 23.72 13.95
N PRO A 150 4.57 23.12 15.06
CA PRO A 150 5.14 21.87 15.55
C PRO A 150 4.97 20.76 14.52
N GLU A 151 6.03 19.99 14.26
CA GLU A 151 6.12 19.00 13.17
C GLU A 151 4.88 18.09 13.05
N ARG A 152 4.45 17.50 14.18
CA ARG A 152 3.24 16.66 14.33
C ARG A 152 1.89 17.34 13.98
N SER A 153 1.91 18.61 13.62
CA SER A 153 0.75 19.44 13.24
C SER A 153 0.88 20.03 11.83
N ILE A 154 1.97 19.82 11.08
CA ILE A 154 2.15 20.39 9.72
C ILE A 154 0.98 20.02 8.79
N TRP A 155 0.50 18.78 8.87
CA TRP A 155 -0.68 18.27 8.14
C TRP A 155 -1.99 19.02 8.42
N LYS A 156 -2.04 19.89 9.43
CA LYS A 156 -3.24 20.67 9.79
C LYS A 156 -3.35 21.99 9.04
N ALA A 157 -2.54 22.19 8.00
CA ALA A 157 -2.47 23.42 7.21
C ALA A 157 -3.85 24.06 6.95
N LYS A 158 -4.83 23.31 6.42
CA LYS A 158 -6.24 23.72 6.23
C LYS A 158 -6.89 24.48 7.40
N TYR A 159 -6.60 24.08 8.65
CA TYR A 159 -7.17 24.68 9.86
C TYR A 159 -6.48 25.99 10.23
N ASP A 160 -5.16 26.07 10.04
CA ASP A 160 -4.33 27.23 10.40
C ASP A 160 -4.30 28.31 9.29
N LEU A 161 -4.46 27.92 8.01
CA LEU A 161 -4.35 28.74 6.79
C LEU A 161 -5.48 29.77 6.57
N ARG A 162 -6.25 30.16 7.60
CA ARG A 162 -7.47 30.97 7.43
C ARG A 162 -7.23 32.47 7.05
N ARG A 163 -6.05 32.84 6.52
CA ARG A 163 -5.65 34.22 6.10
C ARG A 163 -4.55 34.29 4.99
N SER A 164 -4.95 34.66 3.75
CA SER A 164 -4.17 35.34 2.67
C SER A 164 -3.18 34.52 1.76
N PHE A 165 -2.80 35.03 0.55
CA PHE A 165 -2.72 34.24 -0.72
C PHE A 165 -1.62 34.55 -1.82
N TYR A 166 -1.53 33.66 -2.85
CA TYR A 166 -0.85 33.70 -4.20
C TYR A 166 0.71 33.70 -4.27
N GLY A 167 1.47 33.34 -5.35
CA GLY A 167 1.29 32.88 -6.77
C GLY A 167 2.62 33.12 -7.58
N GLU A 168 3.00 32.63 -8.78
CA GLU A 168 2.50 31.63 -9.80
C GLU A 168 3.69 31.04 -10.69
N ASN A 169 3.55 30.87 -12.03
CA ASN A 169 4.47 30.37 -13.14
C ASN A 169 5.54 29.26 -12.92
N ILE A 170 5.29 28.12 -13.57
CA ILE A 170 6.22 27.26 -14.33
C ILE A 170 5.53 26.95 -15.69
N ALA A 171 6.25 26.63 -16.79
CA ALA A 171 5.58 26.34 -18.08
C ALA A 171 6.29 25.36 -19.05
N ARG A 172 7.48 25.70 -19.56
CA ARG A 172 8.05 25.08 -20.79
C ARG A 172 8.28 23.56 -20.75
N SER A 173 8.42 22.94 -19.59
CA SER A 173 8.73 21.50 -19.48
C SER A 173 7.51 20.59 -19.66
N ILE A 174 6.30 21.16 -19.67
CA ILE A 174 5.03 20.42 -19.65
C ILE A 174 4.65 19.92 -21.05
N ASP A 175 4.82 20.78 -22.06
CA ASP A 175 4.46 20.50 -23.46
C ASP A 175 5.11 19.23 -24.05
N SER A 176 6.28 18.83 -23.51
CA SER A 176 7.01 17.62 -23.96
C SER A 176 6.61 16.34 -23.23
N PHE A 177 5.99 16.39 -22.04
CA PHE A 177 5.74 15.19 -21.24
C PHE A 177 4.58 14.34 -21.78
N GLN A 178 3.47 14.97 -22.18
CA GLN A 178 2.26 14.29 -22.62
C GLN A 178 2.49 13.27 -23.75
N PRO A 179 3.14 13.61 -24.89
CA PRO A 179 3.34 12.65 -25.98
C PRO A 179 4.28 11.49 -25.61
N ASP A 180 5.36 11.79 -24.87
CA ASP A 180 6.33 10.78 -24.42
C ASP A 180 5.69 9.78 -23.44
N PHE A 181 4.81 10.24 -22.54
CA PHE A 181 4.07 9.37 -21.63
C PHE A 181 3.14 8.43 -22.42
N GLN A 182 2.32 8.98 -23.33
CA GLN A 182 1.36 8.22 -24.14
C GLN A 182 2.06 7.10 -24.93
N ALA A 183 3.14 7.43 -25.64
CA ALA A 183 3.91 6.46 -26.43
C ALA A 183 4.59 5.37 -25.57
N ASN A 184 4.95 5.67 -24.31
CA ASN A 184 5.50 4.67 -23.40
C ASN A 184 4.41 3.75 -22.83
N VAL A 185 3.23 4.26 -22.47
CA VAL A 185 2.09 3.43 -22.00
C VAL A 185 1.70 2.40 -23.06
N ASP A 186 1.54 2.82 -24.31
CA ASP A 186 1.17 1.93 -25.42
C ASP A 186 2.24 0.87 -25.73
N LYS A 187 3.52 1.19 -25.47
CA LYS A 187 4.66 0.29 -25.62
C LYS A 187 4.78 -0.75 -24.50
N VAL A 188 4.37 -0.40 -23.27
CA VAL A 188 4.44 -1.31 -22.10
C VAL A 188 3.17 -2.16 -21.96
N PHE A 189 2.02 -1.57 -22.24
CA PHE A 189 0.69 -2.19 -22.13
C PHE A 189 0.02 -2.24 -23.51
N PRO A 190 0.53 -3.07 -24.46
CA PRO A 190 -0.02 -3.19 -25.80
C PRO A 190 -1.44 -3.75 -25.74
N ARG A 191 -2.39 -2.97 -26.27
CA ARG A 191 -3.81 -3.35 -26.33
C ARG A 191 -4.09 -4.21 -27.56
N THR A 192 -5.20 -4.95 -27.53
CA THR A 192 -5.68 -5.79 -28.64
C THR A 192 -7.19 -5.72 -28.74
N ALA A 193 -7.73 -5.90 -29.95
CA ALA A 193 -9.17 -5.85 -30.20
C ALA A 193 -9.96 -6.80 -29.29
N PRO A 194 -11.08 -6.36 -28.70
CA PRO A 194 -11.83 -5.14 -29.01
C PRO A 194 -11.40 -3.87 -28.23
N PHE A 195 -10.27 -3.91 -27.51
CA PHE A 195 -9.84 -2.84 -26.60
C PHE A 195 -8.72 -1.95 -27.16
N ASP A 196 -8.51 -1.94 -28.48
CA ASP A 196 -7.41 -1.25 -29.17
C ASP A 196 -7.74 0.17 -29.65
N ASP A 197 -8.90 0.71 -29.28
CA ASP A 197 -9.31 2.10 -29.55
C ASP A 197 -8.75 3.15 -28.57
N GLU A 198 -9.07 4.42 -28.83
CA GLU A 198 -8.60 5.59 -28.06
C GLU A 198 -9.32 5.76 -26.71
N GLU A 199 -10.54 5.25 -26.55
CA GLU A 199 -11.27 5.30 -25.28
C GLU A 199 -10.59 4.37 -24.27
N HIS A 200 -10.32 3.12 -24.69
CA HIS A 200 -9.53 2.16 -23.91
C HIS A 200 -8.07 2.60 -23.73
N ALA A 201 -7.47 3.29 -24.70
CA ALA A 201 -6.17 3.94 -24.53
C ALA A 201 -6.20 5.03 -23.44
N SER A 202 -7.24 5.87 -23.43
CA SER A 202 -7.41 6.95 -22.45
C SER A 202 -7.64 6.37 -21.05
N PHE A 203 -8.52 5.38 -20.94
CA PHE A 203 -8.75 4.64 -19.69
C PHE A 203 -7.46 3.98 -19.16
N SER A 204 -6.68 3.31 -20.02
CA SER A 204 -5.41 2.69 -19.63
C SER A 204 -4.40 3.70 -19.08
N ARG A 205 -4.27 4.86 -19.75
CA ARG A 205 -3.42 5.97 -19.29
C ARG A 205 -3.89 6.52 -17.95
N ALA A 206 -5.18 6.77 -17.78
CA ALA A 206 -5.75 7.29 -16.54
C ALA A 206 -5.62 6.30 -15.37
N LEU A 207 -5.86 5.01 -15.60
CA LEU A 207 -5.74 3.96 -14.59
C LEU A 207 -4.30 3.88 -14.03
N LEU A 208 -3.30 3.77 -14.91
CA LEU A 208 -1.89 3.75 -14.53
C LEU A 208 -1.49 5.06 -13.82
N SER A 209 -1.94 6.20 -14.34
CA SER A 209 -1.60 7.53 -13.79
C SER A 209 -2.14 7.74 -12.38
N ASN A 210 -3.36 7.28 -12.09
CA ASN A 210 -3.96 7.41 -10.76
C ASN A 210 -3.41 6.39 -9.76
N LEU A 211 -3.01 5.20 -10.21
CA LEU A 211 -2.27 4.24 -9.39
C LEU A 211 -0.90 4.81 -8.99
N LEU A 212 -0.06 5.18 -9.97
CA LEU A 212 1.27 5.77 -9.72
C LEU A 212 1.17 7.08 -8.93
N GLY A 213 0.16 7.90 -9.22
CA GLY A 213 -0.18 9.13 -8.48
C GLY A 213 -0.86 8.91 -7.12
N GLY A 214 -1.03 7.65 -6.70
CA GLY A 214 -1.37 7.23 -5.34
C GLY A 214 -0.16 6.74 -4.53
N LEU A 215 1.05 6.70 -5.12
CA LEU A 215 2.28 6.40 -4.40
C LEU A 215 2.57 7.48 -3.34
N GLY A 216 2.55 7.09 -2.07
CA GLY A 216 2.87 7.95 -0.92
C GLY A 216 4.15 7.53 -0.20
N PHE A 217 4.78 8.50 0.47
CA PHE A 217 5.81 8.26 1.48
C PHE A 217 5.26 8.65 2.86
N PHE A 218 5.13 7.67 3.73
CA PHE A 218 4.53 7.80 5.07
C PHE A 218 5.61 7.66 6.13
N HIS A 219 5.55 8.46 7.21
CA HIS A 219 6.49 8.38 8.32
C HIS A 219 5.79 8.60 9.67
N GLY A 220 6.13 7.79 10.67
CA GLY A 220 5.66 7.96 12.04
C GLY A 220 5.48 6.65 12.81
N ASP A 221 5.00 6.76 14.04
CA ASP A 221 4.70 5.64 14.94
C ASP A 221 3.42 4.87 14.53
N SER A 222 3.36 3.60 14.92
CA SER A 222 2.17 2.74 14.89
C SER A 222 1.66 2.44 16.30
N LYS A 223 0.41 1.98 16.40
CA LYS A 223 -0.16 1.40 17.62
C LYS A 223 -0.29 -0.10 17.46
N VAL A 224 0.30 -0.88 18.36
CA VAL A 224 0.30 -2.34 18.29
C VAL A 224 -0.01 -2.93 19.66
N ASP A 225 -0.82 -3.99 19.69
CA ASP A 225 -1.00 -4.81 20.87
C ASP A 225 0.03 -5.96 20.88
N TYR A 226 1.07 -5.83 21.70
CA TYR A 226 2.08 -6.88 21.93
C TYR A 226 1.83 -7.67 23.24
N THR A 227 0.62 -7.63 23.81
CA THR A 227 0.33 -8.34 25.07
C THR A 227 0.37 -9.86 24.95
N ASN A 228 0.12 -10.40 23.74
CA ASN A 228 0.03 -11.84 23.47
C ASN A 228 -0.88 -12.58 24.47
N ALA A 229 -2.06 -12.02 24.70
CA ALA A 229 -3.08 -12.62 25.58
C ALA A 229 -3.40 -14.06 25.17
N THR A 230 -3.60 -14.95 26.15
CA THR A 230 -3.89 -16.38 25.95
C THR A 230 -5.13 -16.63 25.08
N GLU A 231 -6.08 -15.73 25.14
CA GLU A 231 -7.33 -15.69 24.39
C GLU A 231 -7.08 -15.56 22.87
N TYR A 232 -5.96 -14.96 22.47
CA TYR A 232 -5.54 -14.83 21.06
C TYR A 232 -4.99 -16.15 20.46
N LEU A 233 -4.86 -17.22 21.25
CA LEU A 233 -4.58 -18.57 20.75
C LEU A 233 -5.83 -19.21 20.11
N GLU A 234 -7.02 -18.70 20.42
CA GLU A 234 -8.31 -19.12 19.84
C GLU A 234 -8.60 -20.62 19.95
N ILE A 235 -8.41 -21.18 21.14
CA ILE A 235 -8.60 -22.61 21.44
C ILE A 235 -10.00 -22.99 21.93
N ASP A 236 -10.81 -22.01 22.36
CA ASP A 236 -12.15 -22.19 22.92
C ASP A 236 -13.27 -22.07 21.87
N LEU A 237 -14.39 -22.76 22.09
CA LEU A 237 -15.56 -22.69 21.20
C LEU A 237 -16.14 -21.27 21.03
N ASN A 238 -15.95 -20.35 21.98
CA ASN A 238 -16.37 -18.95 21.89
C ASN A 238 -15.20 -17.95 21.78
N PHE A 239 -14.10 -18.36 21.12
CA PHE A 239 -12.85 -17.60 21.08
C PHE A 239 -12.99 -16.11 20.70
N TRP A 240 -13.91 -15.75 19.80
CA TRP A 240 -14.12 -14.36 19.37
C TRP A 240 -14.60 -13.46 20.52
N GLU A 241 -15.37 -13.99 21.47
CA GLU A 241 -15.83 -13.25 22.65
C GLU A 241 -14.68 -13.01 23.62
N LYS A 242 -13.89 -14.06 23.88
CA LYS A 242 -12.72 -14.01 24.77
C LYS A 242 -11.65 -13.07 24.23
N ALA A 243 -11.33 -13.17 22.93
CA ALA A 243 -10.40 -12.27 22.26
C ALA A 243 -10.91 -10.82 22.27
N SER A 244 -12.21 -10.60 22.01
CA SER A 244 -12.82 -9.26 22.10
C SER A 244 -12.74 -8.67 23.52
N GLU A 245 -12.90 -9.47 24.57
CA GLU A 245 -12.72 -9.01 25.95
C GLU A 245 -11.25 -8.68 26.26
N ALA A 246 -10.31 -9.55 25.88
CA ALA A 246 -8.88 -9.31 26.06
C ALA A 246 -8.42 -7.99 25.38
N MET A 247 -8.90 -7.71 24.16
CA MET A 247 -8.61 -6.48 23.42
C MET A 247 -9.05 -5.19 24.16
N LYS A 248 -10.03 -5.24 25.06
CA LYS A 248 -10.50 -4.07 25.85
C LYS A 248 -9.53 -3.69 26.96
N HIS A 249 -8.74 -4.65 27.45
CA HIS A 249 -7.78 -4.47 28.55
C HIS A 249 -6.31 -4.48 28.08
N ALA A 250 -6.10 -4.58 26.76
CA ALA A 250 -4.78 -4.64 26.13
C ALA A 250 -3.91 -3.39 26.39
N THR A 251 -2.63 -3.62 26.67
CA THR A 251 -1.63 -2.54 26.85
C THR A 251 -1.05 -2.15 25.50
N ILE A 252 -1.68 -1.17 24.85
CA ILE A 252 -1.30 -0.72 23.51
C ILE A 252 0.08 -0.05 23.51
N THR A 253 1.01 -0.64 22.76
CA THR A 253 2.34 -0.09 22.54
C THR A 253 2.31 0.95 21.41
N THR A 254 2.93 2.11 21.66
CA THR A 254 3.27 3.06 20.59
C THR A 254 4.70 2.75 20.13
N THR A 255 4.89 2.44 18.85
CA THR A 255 6.20 2.03 18.32
C THR A 255 7.16 3.20 18.18
N GLY A 256 8.44 2.91 17.91
CA GLY A 256 9.30 3.90 17.27
C GLY A 256 8.77 4.28 15.88
N PRO A 257 9.16 5.46 15.34
CA PRO A 257 8.71 5.87 14.03
C PRO A 257 9.36 5.05 12.91
N MET A 258 8.55 4.59 11.96
CA MET A 258 9.00 3.85 10.77
C MET A 258 8.67 4.66 9.50
N SER A 259 9.17 4.20 8.35
CA SER A 259 8.93 4.85 7.05
C SER A 259 8.44 3.84 6.01
N LEU A 260 7.47 4.23 5.20
CA LEU A 260 6.88 3.40 4.15
C LEU A 260 6.73 4.17 2.83
N LEU A 261 7.32 3.65 1.76
CA LEU A 261 6.96 3.96 0.38
C LEU A 261 5.95 2.91 -0.12
N SER A 262 4.71 3.31 -0.41
CA SER A 262 3.62 2.41 -0.82
C SER A 262 2.61 3.12 -1.69
N HIS A 263 1.96 2.41 -2.61
CA HIS A 263 0.70 2.84 -3.19
C HIS A 263 -0.42 2.74 -2.15
N ILE A 264 -1.60 3.26 -2.49
CA ILE A 264 -2.76 3.36 -1.61
C ILE A 264 -4.01 2.92 -2.37
N PRO A 265 -4.96 2.17 -1.75
CA PRO A 265 -6.16 1.71 -2.46
C PRO A 265 -7.08 2.85 -2.92
N SER A 266 -7.06 3.99 -2.20
CA SER A 266 -7.90 5.15 -2.52
C SER A 266 -7.36 6.42 -1.90
N ARG A 267 -7.11 7.47 -2.70
CA ARG A 267 -6.71 8.81 -2.22
C ARG A 267 -7.69 9.42 -1.19
N PRO A 268 -9.02 9.42 -1.40
CA PRO A 268 -9.95 9.98 -0.42
C PRO A 268 -10.27 9.06 0.79
N VAL A 269 -10.33 7.74 0.60
CA VAL A 269 -10.85 6.81 1.64
C VAL A 269 -9.73 6.08 2.39
N PHE A 270 -8.70 5.66 1.66
CA PHE A 270 -7.64 4.77 2.15
C PHE A 270 -6.23 5.32 1.91
N PRO A 271 -5.88 6.58 2.30
CA PRO A 271 -4.57 7.19 2.02
C PRO A 271 -3.46 6.67 2.96
N ARG A 272 -3.16 5.38 2.87
CA ARG A 272 -2.17 4.65 3.65
C ARG A 272 -1.89 3.29 2.99
N GLY A 273 -0.74 2.69 3.28
CA GLY A 273 -0.41 1.36 2.75
C GLY A 273 -1.26 0.25 3.38
N PHE A 274 -1.72 -0.69 2.54
CA PHE A 274 -2.36 -1.94 2.96
C PHE A 274 -1.60 -3.13 2.38
N LEU A 275 -1.30 -4.13 3.22
CA LEU A 275 -0.33 -5.19 2.92
C LEU A 275 -0.75 -6.10 1.77
N TRP A 276 -2.05 -6.41 1.68
CA TRP A 276 -2.58 -7.34 0.69
C TRP A 276 -2.93 -6.63 -0.63
N ASP A 277 -3.41 -5.38 -0.59
CA ASP A 277 -3.62 -4.55 -1.78
C ASP A 277 -2.31 -4.31 -2.54
N GLU A 278 -1.18 -4.08 -1.84
CA GLU A 278 0.07 -3.67 -2.49
C GLU A 278 0.63 -4.73 -3.45
N GLY A 279 0.45 -6.03 -3.15
CA GLY A 279 0.83 -7.09 -4.09
C GLY A 279 0.05 -7.04 -5.40
N PHE A 280 -1.18 -6.50 -5.41
CA PHE A 280 -1.94 -6.24 -6.62
C PHE A 280 -1.57 -4.90 -7.27
N HIS A 281 -1.36 -3.83 -6.48
CA HIS A 281 -0.84 -2.55 -6.97
C HIS A 281 0.46 -2.71 -7.77
N LEU A 282 1.34 -3.61 -7.32
CA LEU A 282 2.63 -3.84 -7.94
C LEU A 282 2.60 -4.70 -9.22
N LEU A 283 1.47 -5.34 -9.57
CA LEU A 283 1.34 -6.12 -10.81
C LEU A 283 1.52 -5.28 -12.10
N PRO A 284 0.83 -4.13 -12.29
CA PRO A 284 1.14 -3.23 -13.40
C PRO A 284 2.44 -2.43 -13.16
N VAL A 285 2.78 -2.08 -11.92
CA VAL A 285 3.97 -1.24 -11.64
C VAL A 285 5.26 -2.00 -11.94
N VAL A 286 5.34 -3.32 -11.75
CA VAL A 286 6.53 -4.10 -12.12
C VAL A 286 6.75 -4.22 -13.65
N GLU A 287 5.70 -4.03 -14.46
CA GLU A 287 5.80 -3.91 -15.93
C GLU A 287 6.23 -2.50 -16.36
N TRP A 288 5.78 -1.46 -15.64
CA TRP A 288 6.13 -0.06 -15.90
C TRP A 288 7.54 0.30 -15.42
N ASP A 289 7.87 -0.05 -14.18
CA ASP A 289 9.07 0.35 -13.45
C ASP A 289 9.46 -0.71 -12.41
N LEU A 290 10.28 -1.67 -12.86
CA LEU A 290 10.77 -2.78 -12.04
C LEU A 290 11.55 -2.29 -10.81
N ASP A 291 12.31 -1.20 -10.93
CA ASP A 291 13.12 -0.68 -9.82
C ASP A 291 12.24 0.02 -8.77
N LEU A 292 11.19 0.73 -9.19
CA LEU A 292 10.19 1.29 -8.28
C LEU A 292 9.42 0.19 -7.54
N ALA A 293 8.99 -0.86 -8.24
CA ALA A 293 8.29 -1.99 -7.63
C ALA A 293 9.16 -2.69 -6.57
N ILE A 294 10.46 -2.86 -6.85
CA ILE A 294 11.43 -3.40 -5.88
C ILE A 294 11.66 -2.43 -4.71
N SER A 295 11.71 -1.11 -4.95
CA SER A 295 11.88 -0.09 -3.90
C SER A 295 10.71 -0.08 -2.90
N VAL A 296 9.47 -0.19 -3.41
CA VAL A 296 8.26 -0.34 -2.59
C VAL A 296 8.28 -1.64 -1.79
N LEU A 297 8.61 -2.76 -2.45
CA LEU A 297 8.71 -4.08 -1.82
C LEU A 297 9.77 -4.12 -0.71
N GLN A 298 10.94 -3.51 -0.94
CA GLN A 298 11.95 -3.28 0.10
C GLN A 298 11.40 -2.45 1.26
N SER A 299 10.63 -1.39 0.98
CA SER A 299 10.06 -0.54 2.03
C SER A 299 9.04 -1.27 2.90
N TRP A 300 8.20 -2.13 2.33
CA TRP A 300 7.29 -3.00 3.11
C TRP A 300 8.07 -4.01 3.97
N LEU A 301 9.06 -4.68 3.40
CA LEU A 301 9.89 -5.66 4.12
C LEU A 301 10.86 -5.03 5.16
N ASN A 302 10.91 -3.70 5.25
CA ASN A 302 11.57 -2.95 6.32
C ASN A 302 10.64 -2.60 7.50
N LEU A 303 9.32 -2.85 7.38
CA LEU A 303 8.34 -2.74 8.49
C LEU A 303 8.15 -4.05 9.25
N MET A 304 8.83 -5.12 8.82
CA MET A 304 8.73 -6.44 9.41
C MET A 304 9.43 -6.51 10.76
N ASP A 305 8.81 -7.16 11.74
CA ASP A 305 9.43 -7.40 13.04
C ASP A 305 10.41 -8.59 13.02
N ASP A 306 10.99 -8.88 14.19
CA ASP A 306 11.95 -9.98 14.35
C ASP A 306 11.29 -11.38 14.26
N ASP A 307 9.98 -11.49 14.48
CA ASP A 307 9.24 -12.75 14.41
C ASP A 307 8.73 -13.06 12.98
N GLY A 308 8.55 -12.03 12.15
CA GLY A 308 8.14 -12.09 10.74
C GLY A 308 6.79 -11.45 10.42
N TRP A 309 6.14 -10.79 11.39
CA TRP A 309 4.88 -10.09 11.16
C TRP A 309 5.08 -8.77 10.42
N MET A 310 4.06 -8.36 9.67
CA MET A 310 3.89 -7.01 9.14
C MET A 310 2.42 -6.63 9.34
N ALA A 311 2.15 -5.44 9.90
CA ALA A 311 0.78 -4.98 10.09
C ALA A 311 0.03 -4.86 8.75
N ARG A 312 -1.24 -5.30 8.73
CA ARG A 312 -2.10 -5.31 7.53
C ARG A 312 -2.35 -3.90 6.98
N GLU A 313 -2.35 -2.90 7.84
CA GLU A 313 -2.76 -1.53 7.55
C GLU A 313 -1.81 -0.55 8.26
N GLN A 314 -1.10 0.27 7.47
CA GLN A 314 0.08 0.99 7.92
C GLN A 314 -0.25 2.43 8.31
N ILE A 315 -0.80 2.59 9.51
CA ILE A 315 -1.36 3.85 10.03
C ILE A 315 -0.27 4.71 10.70
N LEU A 316 0.79 5.00 9.93
CA LEU A 316 1.97 5.71 10.40
C LEU A 316 1.68 7.20 10.68
N GLY A 317 2.05 7.66 11.87
CA GLY A 317 1.93 9.08 12.26
C GLY A 317 0.50 9.57 12.57
N PRO A 318 0.37 10.82 13.05
CA PRO A 318 -0.92 11.40 13.46
C PRO A 318 -1.83 11.74 12.28
N GLU A 319 -1.28 11.97 11.09
CA GLU A 319 -2.03 12.29 9.87
C GLU A 319 -2.81 11.07 9.39
N ALA A 320 -2.17 9.91 9.19
CA ALA A 320 -2.86 8.67 8.83
C ALA A 320 -3.92 8.29 9.89
N ARG A 321 -3.62 8.48 11.18
CA ARG A 321 -4.57 8.27 12.29
C ARG A 321 -5.77 9.23 12.27
N SER A 322 -5.70 10.38 11.60
CA SER A 322 -6.87 11.25 11.40
C SER A 322 -7.90 10.64 10.44
N ARG A 323 -7.47 9.70 9.59
CA ARG A 323 -8.27 9.01 8.56
C ARG A 323 -8.76 7.62 8.98
N VAL A 324 -8.58 7.25 10.25
CA VAL A 324 -8.97 5.92 10.78
C VAL A 324 -9.73 6.07 12.10
N PRO A 325 -10.96 5.55 12.23
CA PRO A 325 -11.70 5.55 13.49
C PRO A 325 -10.93 4.82 14.60
N GLY A 326 -11.01 5.33 15.84
CA GLY A 326 -10.09 4.95 16.93
C GLY A 326 -9.97 3.44 17.19
N GLY A 327 -11.04 2.67 17.00
CA GLY A 327 -11.05 1.21 17.20
C GLY A 327 -10.26 0.41 16.17
N PHE A 328 -10.01 0.95 14.97
CA PHE A 328 -9.24 0.30 13.90
C PHE A 328 -7.77 0.75 13.88
N GLN A 329 -7.36 1.65 14.78
CA GLN A 329 -5.98 2.16 14.81
C GLN A 329 -4.96 1.19 15.42
N VAL A 330 -5.40 0.18 16.16
CA VAL A 330 -4.54 -0.83 16.80
C VAL A 330 -4.33 -2.00 15.83
N GLN A 331 -3.07 -2.39 15.66
CA GLN A 331 -2.67 -3.55 14.88
C GLN A 331 -2.30 -4.72 15.81
N TYR A 332 -2.45 -5.96 15.32
CA TYR A 332 -2.40 -7.18 16.14
C TYR A 332 -1.48 -8.23 15.50
N PRO A 333 -0.35 -8.62 16.14
CA PRO A 333 0.65 -9.54 15.58
C PRO A 333 0.17 -10.95 15.24
N GLN A 334 -0.94 -11.40 15.82
CA GLN A 334 -1.55 -12.70 15.49
C GLN A 334 -2.45 -12.66 14.24
N HIS A 335 -2.88 -11.48 13.79
CA HIS A 335 -3.72 -11.32 12.60
C HIS A 335 -2.84 -11.18 11.35
N ALA A 336 -3.00 -12.12 10.41
CA ALA A 336 -2.37 -12.08 9.10
C ALA A 336 -3.26 -11.40 8.05
N ASN A 337 -2.71 -11.22 6.86
CA ASN A 337 -3.46 -10.97 5.63
C ASN A 337 -2.82 -11.75 4.47
N PRO A 338 -3.50 -11.89 3.31
CA PRO A 338 -2.95 -12.56 2.14
C PRO A 338 -1.55 -12.06 1.76
N PRO A 339 -0.55 -12.96 1.61
CA PRO A 339 0.84 -12.60 1.33
C PRO A 339 1.05 -12.26 -0.16
N THR A 340 0.24 -11.35 -0.70
CA THR A 340 0.18 -11.02 -2.14
C THR A 340 1.50 -10.50 -2.70
N LEU A 341 2.34 -9.87 -1.86
CA LEU A 341 3.71 -9.48 -2.20
C LEU A 341 4.57 -10.66 -2.72
N LEU A 342 4.27 -11.91 -2.32
CA LEU A 342 4.96 -13.09 -2.85
C LEU A 342 4.53 -13.46 -4.27
N LEU A 343 3.31 -13.11 -4.72
CA LEU A 343 2.86 -13.33 -6.10
C LEU A 343 3.72 -12.58 -7.13
N LEU A 344 4.37 -11.50 -6.73
CA LEU A 344 5.24 -10.70 -7.59
C LEU A 344 6.50 -11.45 -8.02
N PHE A 345 7.01 -12.40 -7.22
CA PHE A 345 8.33 -12.98 -7.47
C PHE A 345 8.45 -13.80 -8.77
N PRO A 346 7.49 -14.67 -9.14
CA PRO A 346 7.47 -15.27 -10.47
C PRO A 346 7.54 -14.24 -11.62
N ILE A 347 6.86 -13.09 -11.46
CA ILE A 347 6.86 -12.00 -12.45
C ILE A 347 8.22 -11.28 -12.44
N ILE A 348 8.72 -10.86 -11.28
CA ILE A 348 10.04 -10.22 -11.11
C ILE A 348 11.14 -11.09 -11.73
N LEU A 349 11.20 -12.38 -11.37
CA LEU A 349 12.16 -13.35 -11.94
C LEU A 349 12.05 -13.44 -13.46
N SER A 350 10.83 -13.36 -14.02
CA SER A 350 10.63 -13.30 -15.46
C SER A 350 11.25 -12.05 -16.10
N LYS A 351 11.22 -10.87 -15.45
CA LYS A 351 11.81 -9.63 -16.00
C LYS A 351 13.33 -9.57 -15.83
N LEU A 352 13.84 -10.17 -14.76
CA LEU A 352 15.27 -10.33 -14.50
C LEU A 352 15.94 -11.28 -15.51
N ASN A 353 15.22 -12.31 -15.98
CA ASN A 353 15.70 -13.21 -17.03
C ASN A 353 15.91 -12.45 -18.36
N LYS A 354 17.17 -12.39 -18.83
CA LYS A 354 17.57 -11.71 -20.06
C LYS A 354 16.94 -12.29 -21.34
N ALA A 355 16.43 -13.52 -21.31
CA ALA A 355 15.72 -14.14 -22.43
C ALA A 355 14.33 -13.50 -22.67
N ASN A 356 13.74 -12.88 -21.65
CA ASN A 356 12.42 -12.25 -21.75
C ASN A 356 12.54 -10.78 -22.13
N ALA A 357 11.64 -10.32 -22.99
CA ALA A 357 11.47 -8.89 -23.23
C ALA A 357 10.86 -8.22 -21.99
N TYR A 358 11.42 -7.08 -21.60
CA TYR A 358 10.81 -6.12 -20.69
C TYR A 358 11.11 -4.73 -21.25
N VAL A 359 10.07 -3.90 -21.27
CA VAL A 359 9.97 -2.71 -22.13
C VAL A 359 9.59 -1.45 -21.35
N GLY A 360 9.42 -1.55 -20.03
CA GLY A 360 9.26 -0.42 -19.12
C GLY A 360 10.54 0.40 -18.94
N HIS A 361 10.64 1.10 -17.82
CA HIS A 361 11.76 1.99 -17.51
C HIS A 361 13.10 1.25 -17.41
N PRO A 362 14.22 1.90 -17.77
CA PRO A 362 15.55 1.31 -17.63
C PRO A 362 15.82 0.88 -16.18
N SER A 363 15.96 -0.42 -15.98
CA SER A 363 16.13 -1.05 -14.67
C SER A 363 17.60 -1.39 -14.41
N GLU A 364 18.11 -1.04 -13.23
CA GLU A 364 19.50 -1.38 -12.87
C GLU A 364 19.73 -2.87 -12.59
N TYR A 365 18.67 -3.61 -12.28
CA TYR A 365 18.72 -5.07 -12.11
C TYR A 365 18.83 -5.81 -13.44
N ARG A 366 18.50 -5.16 -14.57
CA ARG A 366 18.64 -5.74 -15.92
C ARG A 366 20.02 -5.44 -16.52
N SER A 367 21.03 -6.20 -16.08
CA SER A 367 22.43 -6.10 -16.49
C SER A 367 22.63 -5.93 -18.02
N SER A 368 23.19 -4.79 -18.42
CA SER A 368 23.37 -4.36 -19.81
C SER A 368 24.59 -4.95 -20.54
N THR A 369 25.49 -5.62 -19.82
CA THR A 369 26.67 -6.27 -20.39
C THR A 369 26.54 -7.80 -20.37
N GLY A 370 26.94 -8.44 -21.48
CA GLY A 370 26.83 -9.90 -21.68
C GLY A 370 27.93 -10.72 -21.00
N ALA A 371 28.42 -10.27 -19.84
CA ALA A 371 29.51 -10.93 -19.11
C ALA A 371 28.96 -11.63 -17.86
N GLU A 372 28.72 -12.95 -17.96
CA GLU A 372 28.61 -13.80 -16.78
C GLU A 372 29.98 -13.87 -16.09
N THR A 373 30.15 -13.11 -15.00
CA THR A 373 31.29 -13.32 -14.11
C THR A 373 30.99 -14.53 -13.24
N ALA A 374 31.75 -15.61 -13.44
CA ALA A 374 31.61 -16.88 -12.70
C ALA A 374 31.81 -16.78 -11.16
N THR A 375 32.04 -15.58 -10.65
CA THR A 375 32.12 -15.23 -9.22
C THR A 375 30.79 -14.72 -8.64
N GLY A 376 29.76 -14.47 -9.45
CA GLY A 376 28.43 -14.02 -9.00
C GLY A 376 28.37 -12.63 -8.35
N THR A 377 29.48 -11.88 -8.38
CA THR A 377 29.66 -10.57 -7.70
C THR A 377 29.28 -9.36 -8.55
N GLY A 378 28.88 -9.56 -9.82
CA GLY A 378 28.47 -8.49 -10.74
C GLY A 378 26.97 -8.41 -11.03
N ASP A 379 26.17 -9.34 -10.50
CA ASP A 379 24.73 -9.42 -10.77
C ASP A 379 23.94 -8.69 -9.67
N LYS A 380 23.53 -7.45 -9.96
CA LYS A 380 22.67 -6.64 -9.08
C LYS A 380 21.36 -7.33 -8.72
N ALA A 381 20.77 -8.11 -9.63
CA ALA A 381 19.52 -8.80 -9.38
C ALA A 381 19.69 -9.92 -8.35
N ARG A 382 20.78 -10.71 -8.46
CA ARG A 382 21.13 -11.72 -7.44
C ARG A 382 21.50 -11.09 -6.10
N ALA A 383 22.16 -9.93 -6.10
CA ALA A 383 22.47 -9.20 -4.87
C ALA A 383 21.19 -8.74 -4.16
N MET A 384 20.28 -8.09 -4.88
CA MET A 384 18.97 -7.63 -4.37
C MET A 384 18.11 -8.81 -3.88
N LEU A 385 18.00 -9.90 -4.64
CA LEU A 385 17.24 -11.08 -4.21
C LEU A 385 17.83 -11.72 -2.95
N ARG A 386 19.16 -11.77 -2.79
CA ARG A 386 19.81 -12.26 -1.55
C ARG A 386 19.54 -11.36 -0.34
N GLU A 387 19.30 -10.07 -0.53
CA GLU A 387 18.93 -9.14 0.56
C GLU A 387 17.46 -9.28 0.96
N LEU A 388 16.56 -9.46 -0.02
CA LEU A 388 15.13 -9.66 0.24
C LEU A 388 14.84 -11.04 0.85
N TYR A 389 15.47 -12.08 0.32
CA TYR A 389 15.09 -13.48 0.56
C TYR A 389 14.96 -13.90 2.03
N PRO A 390 15.88 -13.54 2.96
CA PRO A 390 15.74 -13.89 4.37
C PRO A 390 14.45 -13.32 5.01
N ARG A 391 14.00 -12.15 4.55
CA ARG A 391 12.78 -11.49 5.03
C ARG A 391 11.54 -12.17 4.46
N LEU A 392 11.54 -12.48 3.16
CA LEU A 392 10.48 -13.23 2.49
C LEU A 392 10.27 -14.62 3.14
N SER A 393 11.38 -15.32 3.39
CA SER A 393 11.37 -16.63 4.07
C SER A 393 10.84 -16.51 5.51
N ARG A 394 11.30 -15.50 6.28
CA ARG A 394 10.79 -15.25 7.64
C ARG A 394 9.28 -14.99 7.65
N HIS A 395 8.77 -14.11 6.77
CA HIS A 395 7.34 -13.80 6.70
C HIS A 395 6.48 -15.03 6.36
N TYR A 396 6.95 -15.87 5.43
CA TYR A 396 6.27 -17.13 5.10
C TYR A 396 6.30 -18.15 6.26
N GLN A 397 7.43 -18.27 6.96
CA GLN A 397 7.55 -19.13 8.16
C GLN A 397 6.63 -18.63 9.28
N TRP A 398 6.59 -17.31 9.50
CA TRP A 398 5.67 -16.65 10.44
C TRP A 398 4.20 -16.92 10.09
N PHE A 399 3.81 -16.74 8.81
CA PHE A 399 2.44 -17.00 8.35
C PHE A 399 2.04 -18.45 8.61
N ARG A 400 2.88 -19.42 8.19
CA ARG A 400 2.59 -20.85 8.41
C ARG A 400 2.52 -21.23 9.88
N ARG A 401 3.37 -20.64 10.73
CA ARG A 401 3.37 -20.90 12.18
C ARG A 401 2.12 -20.34 12.86
N THR A 402 1.79 -19.07 12.59
CA THR A 402 0.69 -18.37 13.29
C THR A 402 -0.70 -18.74 12.77
N GLN A 403 -0.85 -18.97 11.47
CA GLN A 403 -2.12 -19.34 10.84
C GLN A 403 -2.31 -20.85 10.70
N SER A 404 -1.48 -21.68 11.35
CA SER A 404 -1.61 -23.14 11.33
C SER A 404 -2.97 -23.61 11.84
N GLY A 405 -3.56 -24.62 11.19
CA GLY A 405 -4.69 -25.36 11.73
C GLY A 405 -4.23 -26.37 12.80
N ASN A 406 -5.13 -26.77 13.70
CA ASN A 406 -4.81 -27.83 14.66
C ASN A 406 -4.98 -29.22 14.02
N PHE A 407 -3.94 -30.05 14.13
CA PHE A 407 -3.89 -31.45 13.68
C PHE A 407 -3.24 -32.42 14.70
N THR A 408 -2.70 -31.94 15.83
CA THR A 408 -1.73 -32.69 16.64
C THR A 408 -1.99 -32.64 18.14
N THR A 409 -1.88 -33.79 18.80
CA THR A 409 -2.10 -33.98 20.25
C THR A 409 -0.82 -33.80 21.08
N THR A 410 0.12 -32.98 20.62
CA THR A 410 1.45 -32.82 21.25
C THR A 410 1.49 -31.79 22.38
N ASP A 411 0.51 -30.89 22.44
CA ASP A 411 0.18 -30.15 23.66
C ASP A 411 -0.83 -30.98 24.47
N ALA A 412 -0.56 -31.17 25.76
CA ALA A 412 -1.42 -31.93 26.67
C ALA A 412 -2.80 -31.29 26.90
N ASN A 413 -3.01 -30.05 26.45
CA ASN A 413 -4.27 -29.32 26.57
C ASN A 413 -5.00 -29.15 25.21
N ALA A 414 -4.43 -29.62 24.10
CA ALA A 414 -5.05 -29.45 22.78
C ALA A 414 -6.08 -30.55 22.48
N TYR A 415 -7.31 -30.14 22.15
CA TYR A 415 -8.31 -31.06 21.59
C TYR A 415 -7.84 -31.63 20.25
N TYR A 416 -8.08 -32.93 20.03
CA TYR A 416 -7.93 -33.53 18.71
C TYR A 416 -9.19 -33.25 17.88
N TYR A 417 -9.01 -32.76 16.66
CA TYR A 417 -10.09 -32.57 15.70
C TYR A 417 -9.95 -33.58 14.56
N PRO A 418 -11.02 -34.31 14.19
CA PRO A 418 -10.96 -35.29 13.12
C PRO A 418 -10.69 -34.64 11.76
N ARG A 419 -10.03 -35.40 10.88
CA ARG A 419 -9.62 -35.01 9.53
C ARG A 419 -9.83 -36.19 8.57
N PRO A 420 -10.02 -35.97 7.26
CA PRO A 420 -10.09 -37.05 6.28
C PRO A 420 -8.84 -37.94 6.28
N GLU A 421 -9.02 -39.23 5.94
CA GLU A 421 -7.89 -40.15 5.78
C GLU A 421 -6.92 -39.63 4.71
N GLY A 422 -5.62 -39.68 5.02
CA GLY A 422 -4.57 -39.18 4.13
C GLY A 422 -4.31 -37.67 4.18
N ALA A 423 -5.02 -36.90 5.01
CA ALA A 423 -4.71 -35.48 5.22
C ALA A 423 -3.31 -35.28 5.86
N ILE A 424 -2.53 -34.35 5.34
CA ILE A 424 -1.17 -34.04 5.82
C ILE A 424 -1.24 -33.00 6.96
N PRO A 425 -0.70 -33.28 8.17
CA PRO A 425 -0.83 -32.38 9.33
C PRO A 425 -0.28 -30.96 9.12
N ASP A 426 0.92 -30.82 8.53
CA ASP A 426 1.60 -29.51 8.40
C ASP A 426 1.10 -28.64 7.24
N ALA A 427 -0.04 -28.99 6.65
CA ALA A 427 -0.58 -28.42 5.42
C ALA A 427 -2.09 -28.09 5.50
N GLY A 428 -2.58 -27.62 6.64
CA GLY A 428 -3.88 -26.97 6.76
C GLY A 428 -3.79 -25.71 7.63
N PHE A 429 -4.54 -24.68 7.28
CA PHE A 429 -4.40 -23.34 7.86
C PHE A 429 -5.77 -22.73 8.19
N ARG A 430 -5.82 -21.87 9.20
CA ARG A 430 -7.03 -21.17 9.67
C ARG A 430 -6.69 -19.71 9.97
N TRP A 431 -7.45 -18.79 9.39
CA TRP A 431 -7.36 -17.36 9.67
C TRP A 431 -7.66 -17.07 11.14
N ARG A 432 -6.74 -16.39 11.83
CA ARG A 432 -6.94 -15.85 13.17
C ARG A 432 -7.66 -14.50 13.12
N GLY A 433 -8.31 -14.11 14.22
CA GLY A 433 -9.07 -12.87 14.35
C GLY A 433 -10.48 -12.90 13.74
N ARG A 434 -11.02 -14.08 13.43
CA ARG A 434 -12.37 -14.18 12.86
C ARG A 434 -13.47 -14.06 13.92
N THR A 435 -14.65 -13.68 13.45
CA THR A 435 -15.90 -13.57 14.22
C THR A 435 -17.00 -14.36 13.49
N PRO A 436 -18.23 -14.47 14.03
CA PRO A 436 -19.35 -15.04 13.29
C PRO A 436 -19.65 -14.28 11.98
N MET A 437 -19.53 -12.94 11.99
CA MET A 437 -19.89 -12.08 10.85
C MET A 437 -18.73 -11.72 9.92
N HIS A 438 -17.48 -11.76 10.38
CA HIS A 438 -16.33 -11.23 9.60
C HIS A 438 -15.02 -12.00 9.80
N THR A 439 -14.20 -12.04 8.74
CA THR A 439 -12.86 -12.64 8.69
C THR A 439 -11.84 -11.67 8.05
N PHE A 440 -11.59 -10.53 8.72
CA PHE A 440 -10.71 -9.44 8.25
C PHE A 440 -9.29 -9.85 7.82
N ALA A 441 -8.79 -10.94 8.41
CA ALA A 441 -7.48 -11.52 8.10
C ALA A 441 -7.43 -12.23 6.73
N SER A 442 -8.58 -12.53 6.11
CA SER A 442 -8.62 -13.09 4.75
C SER A 442 -8.55 -12.04 3.64
N GLY A 443 -8.80 -10.76 3.96
CA GLY A 443 -9.05 -9.71 2.96
C GLY A 443 -10.43 -9.81 2.28
N LEU A 444 -11.22 -10.83 2.62
CA LEU A 444 -12.59 -11.05 2.17
C LEU A 444 -13.50 -10.92 3.39
N ASP A 445 -13.65 -9.67 3.86
CA ASP A 445 -14.09 -9.34 5.22
C ASP A 445 -15.42 -9.99 5.63
N ASP A 446 -16.44 -9.98 4.78
CA ASP A 446 -17.79 -10.52 5.02
C ASP A 446 -18.13 -11.78 4.19
N TYR A 447 -17.13 -12.39 3.53
CA TYR A 447 -17.33 -13.63 2.78
C TYR A 447 -17.77 -14.75 3.74
N PRO A 448 -18.88 -15.48 3.46
CA PRO A 448 -19.40 -16.52 4.34
C PRO A 448 -18.36 -17.59 4.71
N ARG A 449 -18.39 -18.01 5.97
CA ARG A 449 -17.57 -19.07 6.55
C ARG A 449 -18.47 -19.99 7.39
N ALA A 450 -17.90 -21.02 8.01
CA ALA A 450 -18.60 -21.84 8.99
C ALA A 450 -19.21 -21.00 10.13
N ASP A 451 -20.44 -21.30 10.51
CA ASP A 451 -21.19 -20.66 11.60
C ASP A 451 -21.87 -21.76 12.45
N PRO A 452 -21.66 -21.81 13.78
CA PRO A 452 -20.77 -20.96 14.57
C PRO A 452 -19.28 -21.13 14.21
N PRO A 453 -18.43 -20.12 14.44
CA PRO A 453 -16.98 -20.25 14.32
C PRO A 453 -16.42 -21.34 15.24
N HIS A 454 -15.44 -22.10 14.78
CA HIS A 454 -14.87 -23.23 15.50
C HIS A 454 -13.33 -23.26 15.42
N PRO A 455 -12.59 -23.43 16.54
CA PRO A 455 -11.12 -23.48 16.56
C PRO A 455 -10.49 -24.50 15.60
N GLY A 456 -11.20 -25.61 15.35
CA GLY A 456 -10.79 -26.71 14.49
C GLY A 456 -11.07 -26.53 13.00
N GLU A 457 -11.55 -25.37 12.55
CA GLU A 457 -11.69 -25.04 11.12
C GLU A 457 -10.37 -25.13 10.34
N LEU A 458 -10.48 -25.29 9.02
CA LEU A 458 -9.41 -25.06 8.05
C LEU A 458 -10.01 -24.29 6.86
N HIS A 459 -9.33 -23.24 6.41
CA HIS A 459 -9.80 -22.37 5.33
C HIS A 459 -9.05 -22.63 4.02
N VAL A 460 -9.78 -22.78 2.93
CA VAL A 460 -9.27 -23.17 1.60
C VAL A 460 -8.36 -22.09 1.00
N ASP A 461 -8.72 -20.83 1.18
CA ASP A 461 -7.96 -19.67 0.73
C ASP A 461 -6.64 -19.55 1.49
N ALA A 462 -6.64 -19.75 2.82
CA ALA A 462 -5.42 -19.77 3.62
C ALA A 462 -4.43 -20.84 3.15
N LEU A 463 -4.92 -22.04 2.77
CA LEU A 463 -4.08 -23.10 2.20
C LEU A 463 -3.56 -22.74 0.79
N ALA A 464 -4.41 -22.17 -0.06
CA ALA A 464 -4.02 -21.71 -1.39
C ALA A 464 -2.93 -20.62 -1.33
N TRP A 465 -3.04 -19.69 -0.38
CA TRP A 465 -2.02 -18.65 -0.13
C TRP A 465 -0.68 -19.25 0.30
N VAL A 466 -0.67 -20.28 1.15
CA VAL A 466 0.56 -20.99 1.51
C VAL A 466 1.16 -21.71 0.30
N GLY A 467 0.34 -22.37 -0.52
CA GLY A 467 0.79 -23.02 -1.76
C GLY A 467 1.43 -22.04 -2.76
N ALA A 468 0.76 -20.92 -3.05
CA ALA A 468 1.28 -19.89 -3.93
C ALA A 468 2.58 -19.26 -3.40
N SER A 469 2.65 -19.02 -2.09
CA SER A 469 3.85 -18.48 -1.42
C SER A 469 5.03 -19.46 -1.48
N ALA A 470 4.77 -20.75 -1.27
CA ALA A 470 5.77 -21.81 -1.41
C ALA A 470 6.30 -21.86 -2.85
N GLN A 471 5.41 -21.82 -3.86
CA GLN A 471 5.80 -21.82 -5.27
C GLN A 471 6.63 -20.58 -5.67
N ALA A 472 6.34 -19.42 -5.09
CA ALA A 472 7.13 -18.20 -5.30
C ALA A 472 8.53 -18.32 -4.66
N LEU A 473 8.62 -18.73 -3.40
CA LEU A 473 9.89 -18.89 -2.69
C LEU A 473 10.76 -19.99 -3.29
N GLN A 474 10.17 -21.10 -3.73
CA GLN A 474 10.84 -22.16 -4.50
C GLN A 474 11.56 -21.59 -5.73
N GLN A 475 10.90 -20.72 -6.50
CA GLN A 475 11.48 -20.11 -7.69
C GLN A 475 12.60 -19.11 -7.35
N VAL A 476 12.49 -18.35 -6.27
CA VAL A 476 13.57 -17.44 -5.84
C VAL A 476 14.78 -18.22 -5.34
N ALA A 477 14.57 -19.25 -4.51
CA ALA A 477 15.63 -20.12 -4.00
C ALA A 477 16.36 -20.83 -5.15
N ALA A 478 15.63 -21.44 -6.09
CA ALA A 478 16.18 -22.09 -7.27
C ALA A 478 16.85 -21.10 -8.25
N TYR A 479 16.39 -19.85 -8.35
CA TYR A 479 17.08 -18.82 -9.12
C TYR A 479 18.41 -18.45 -8.48
N LEU A 480 18.45 -18.28 -7.15
CA LEU A 480 19.66 -17.93 -6.40
C LEU A 480 20.72 -19.04 -6.43
N GLY A 481 20.31 -20.28 -6.16
CA GLY A 481 21.10 -21.50 -6.25
C GLY A 481 22.19 -21.68 -5.17
N GLY A 482 22.68 -22.91 -5.03
CA GLY A 482 23.77 -23.27 -4.12
C GLY A 482 23.30 -23.36 -2.67
N ASP A 483 23.65 -22.36 -1.84
CA ASP A 483 23.26 -22.33 -0.43
C ASP A 483 21.72 -22.36 -0.21
N PHE A 484 20.96 -22.02 -1.25
CA PHE A 484 19.49 -21.99 -1.27
C PHE A 484 18.84 -23.25 -1.86
N ASP A 485 19.61 -24.23 -2.35
CA ASP A 485 19.06 -25.44 -3.00
C ASP A 485 18.26 -26.32 -2.02
N GLY A 486 18.63 -26.31 -0.74
CA GLY A 486 17.90 -27.00 0.32
C GLY A 486 16.53 -26.38 0.60
N ASP A 487 16.47 -25.04 0.70
CA ASP A 487 15.20 -24.32 0.86
C ASP A 487 14.28 -24.54 -0.35
N ALA A 488 14.83 -24.57 -1.57
CA ALA A 488 14.06 -24.84 -2.78
C ALA A 488 13.38 -26.23 -2.75
N ALA A 489 14.02 -27.24 -2.16
CA ALA A 489 13.42 -28.55 -1.92
C ALA A 489 12.30 -28.48 -0.86
N VAL A 490 12.57 -27.82 0.27
CA VAL A 490 11.59 -27.62 1.36
C VAL A 490 10.33 -26.89 0.88
N TYR A 491 10.45 -25.87 0.03
CA TYR A 491 9.27 -25.22 -0.57
C TYR A 491 8.55 -26.09 -1.61
N ALA A 492 9.26 -26.98 -2.31
CA ALA A 492 8.63 -27.96 -3.20
C ALA A 492 7.75 -28.96 -2.42
N GLU A 493 8.23 -29.42 -1.26
CA GLU A 493 7.47 -30.28 -0.35
C GLU A 493 6.23 -29.56 0.21
N HIS A 494 6.37 -28.31 0.66
CA HIS A 494 5.22 -27.50 1.09
C HIS A 494 4.18 -27.28 -0.01
N LEU A 495 4.61 -27.01 -1.25
CA LEU A 495 3.72 -26.87 -2.41
C LEU A 495 3.00 -28.18 -2.75
N ALA A 496 3.70 -29.31 -2.69
CA ALA A 496 3.12 -30.62 -2.94
C ALA A 496 2.08 -30.97 -1.86
N ALA A 497 2.40 -30.75 -0.59
CA ALA A 497 1.49 -30.99 0.53
C ALA A 497 0.25 -30.07 0.48
N ALA A 498 0.42 -28.80 0.09
CA ALA A 498 -0.71 -27.88 -0.07
C ALA A 498 -1.67 -28.31 -1.19
N ARG A 499 -1.15 -28.77 -2.34
CA ARG A 499 -1.98 -29.31 -3.43
C ARG A 499 -2.72 -30.58 -3.00
N HIS A 500 -2.02 -31.51 -2.34
CA HIS A 500 -2.60 -32.74 -1.82
C HIS A 500 -3.74 -32.47 -0.82
N ASN A 501 -3.55 -31.52 0.12
CA ASN A 501 -4.61 -31.19 1.08
C ASN A 501 -5.75 -30.35 0.47
N LEU A 502 -5.55 -29.59 -0.62
CA LEU A 502 -6.68 -29.01 -1.35
C LEU A 502 -7.61 -30.13 -1.83
N ASP A 503 -7.08 -31.18 -2.45
CA ASP A 503 -7.88 -32.29 -2.99
C ASP A 503 -8.42 -33.25 -1.90
N VAL A 504 -7.69 -33.49 -0.80
CA VAL A 504 -8.12 -34.40 0.28
C VAL A 504 -9.03 -33.72 1.30
N VAL A 505 -8.67 -32.51 1.74
CA VAL A 505 -9.38 -31.80 2.82
C VAL A 505 -10.50 -30.93 2.25
N HIS A 506 -10.22 -30.14 1.21
CA HIS A 506 -11.12 -29.06 0.79
C HIS A 506 -12.04 -29.40 -0.40
N TRP A 507 -11.65 -30.28 -1.32
CA TRP A 507 -12.50 -30.66 -2.46
C TRP A 507 -13.74 -31.44 -2.02
N ASP A 508 -14.92 -30.94 -2.38
CA ASP A 508 -16.18 -31.67 -2.25
C ASP A 508 -16.69 -32.16 -3.62
N PRO A 509 -16.85 -33.49 -3.81
CA PRO A 509 -17.28 -34.06 -5.07
C PRO A 509 -18.80 -33.98 -5.32
N GLU A 510 -19.62 -33.64 -4.32
CA GLU A 510 -21.07 -33.42 -4.50
C GLU A 510 -21.37 -31.98 -4.90
N GLN A 511 -20.55 -31.02 -4.44
CA GLN A 511 -20.68 -29.59 -4.77
C GLN A 511 -19.80 -29.16 -5.97
N GLU A 512 -18.97 -30.07 -6.50
CA GLU A 512 -17.95 -29.82 -7.55
C GLU A 512 -17.04 -28.61 -7.25
N ALA A 513 -16.71 -28.39 -5.97
CA ALA A 513 -16.05 -27.18 -5.48
C ALA A 513 -15.01 -27.47 -4.39
N TYR A 514 -14.03 -26.56 -4.23
CA TYR A 514 -13.17 -26.54 -3.05
C TYR A 514 -13.80 -25.63 -1.98
N CYS A 515 -13.90 -26.13 -0.75
CA CYS A 515 -14.69 -25.54 0.33
C CYS A 515 -13.87 -25.36 1.62
N ASP A 516 -14.33 -24.47 2.51
CA ASP A 516 -13.81 -24.42 3.89
C ASP A 516 -14.23 -25.68 4.67
N THR A 517 -13.65 -25.89 5.84
CA THR A 517 -13.97 -27.06 6.68
C THR A 517 -14.12 -26.68 8.15
N THR A 518 -14.95 -27.40 8.89
CA THR A 518 -15.22 -27.19 10.31
C THR A 518 -15.44 -28.54 11.03
N ILE A 519 -15.68 -28.49 12.34
CA ILE A 519 -16.10 -29.64 13.16
C ILE A 519 -17.50 -29.37 13.72
N VAL A 520 -18.38 -30.37 13.70
CA VAL A 520 -19.76 -30.29 14.18
C VAL A 520 -19.99 -31.30 15.31
N GLY A 521 -20.89 -31.02 16.25
CA GLY A 521 -21.33 -31.97 17.27
C GLY A 521 -20.36 -32.24 18.43
N GLY A 522 -19.10 -31.76 18.36
CA GLY A 522 -18.11 -31.84 19.43
C GLY A 522 -18.35 -30.82 20.56
N GLY A 523 -19.51 -30.88 21.21
CA GLY A 523 -19.97 -29.86 22.16
C GLY A 523 -20.69 -30.45 23.37
N GLY A 524 -19.96 -31.23 24.18
CA GLY A 524 -20.45 -31.67 25.48
C GLY A 524 -20.28 -30.57 26.52
N ASP A 525 -21.39 -29.98 26.97
CA ASP A 525 -21.42 -29.23 28.24
C ASP A 525 -20.94 -30.15 29.38
N GLY A 526 -20.27 -29.58 30.39
CA GLY A 526 -19.55 -30.34 31.43
C GLY A 526 -20.42 -31.20 32.38
N ASP A 527 -21.73 -31.26 32.19
CA ASP A 527 -22.68 -32.08 32.93
C ASP A 527 -22.82 -33.46 32.27
N GLY A 528 -21.90 -34.37 32.59
CA GLY A 528 -21.79 -35.67 31.93
C GLY A 528 -22.91 -36.66 32.24
N ASP A 529 -23.60 -37.12 31.19
CA ASP A 529 -24.24 -38.44 31.07
C ASP A 529 -24.58 -38.70 29.57
N GLY A 530 -23.61 -39.20 28.80
CA GLY A 530 -23.79 -39.47 27.37
C GLY A 530 -22.64 -40.26 26.74
N ASP A 531 -22.94 -41.48 26.27
CA ASP A 531 -21.98 -42.39 25.60
C ASP A 531 -21.72 -41.98 24.13
N GLY A 532 -21.24 -40.76 23.91
CA GLY A 532 -20.87 -40.23 22.59
C GLY A 532 -19.39 -39.85 22.53
N ASP A 533 -18.70 -40.25 21.46
CA ASP A 533 -17.28 -39.96 21.24
C ASP A 533 -17.06 -38.44 21.07
N GLY A 534 -16.68 -37.76 22.15
CA GLY A 534 -16.72 -36.30 22.32
C GLY A 534 -15.76 -35.44 21.47
N TYR A 535 -15.40 -35.87 20.27
CA TYR A 535 -14.46 -35.21 19.35
C TYR A 535 -15.14 -34.49 18.17
N GLY A 536 -16.46 -34.69 18.01
CA GLY A 536 -17.24 -34.16 16.89
C GLY A 536 -16.94 -34.85 15.54
N GLU A 537 -17.55 -34.33 14.48
CA GLU A 537 -17.44 -34.85 13.11
C GLU A 537 -16.87 -33.77 12.18
N PHE A 538 -16.00 -34.17 11.24
CA PHE A 538 -15.45 -33.29 10.20
C PHE A 538 -16.50 -32.98 9.13
N GLN A 539 -16.66 -31.70 8.77
CA GLN A 539 -17.58 -31.26 7.72
C GLN A 539 -16.90 -30.28 6.76
N ARG A 540 -17.23 -30.38 5.45
CA ARG A 540 -16.95 -29.33 4.47
C ARG A 540 -18.10 -28.31 4.40
N VAL A 541 -17.75 -27.03 4.34
CA VAL A 541 -18.69 -25.91 4.35
C VAL A 541 -18.57 -25.19 3.00
N CYS A 542 -19.43 -25.59 2.07
CA CYS A 542 -19.45 -25.09 0.71
C CYS A 542 -20.47 -23.95 0.57
N HIS A 543 -19.99 -22.73 0.33
CA HIS A 543 -20.84 -21.55 0.11
C HIS A 543 -21.13 -21.36 -1.37
N LEU A 544 -22.01 -22.20 -1.92
CA LEU A 544 -22.64 -21.96 -3.22
C LEU A 544 -23.67 -20.82 -3.06
N GLY A 545 -23.49 -19.73 -3.82
CA GLY A 545 -24.22 -18.46 -3.66
C GLY A 545 -25.60 -18.40 -4.32
#